data_AF-A0A3D1WJS9-F1
#
_entry.id   AF-A0A3D1WJS9-F1
#
_cell.length_a   1.000
_cell.length_b   1.000
_cell.length_c   1.000
_cell.angle_alpha   90.00
_cell.angle_beta   90.00
_cell.angle_gamma   90.00
#
_symmetry.space_group_name_H-M   'P 1'
#
loop_
_entity.id
_entity.type
_entity.pdbx_description
1 polymer ?
#
loop_
_entity_poly.entity_id
_entity_poly.type
_entity_poly.pdbx_seq_one_letter_code
_entity_poly.pdbx_strand_id
1 'polypeptide(L)'
;MNWLWFSLVIIVCYLIGNVNFARVIARVFKHEDITTKGSGNPGMMNMLRNYGIGYALLTLLLESIKAGVPALVCGYIFASQGLFEVAFFTAGFSVVLGHNFPVFYKFKGGKGIACTFGMFLFSPFWWLSIVMFFVWAVFLYFVDYAFLASLGFVSSLTIAWIVKLCIVQPTLWWVALIILCVNFALDLFLHRSNFRRWFKGTENHTNFSSKVKKLFSHKEKAEQPENETPEKEIIIEDDSSEQTTGENKQPESEVQPESESENTEKTNEKNN
;
A
#
# COMPACT_ATOMS: atom_id res chain seq x y z
N MET A 1 -16.84 9.83 35.57
CA MET A 1 -17.47 9.15 34.42
C MET A 1 -16.55 8.94 33.21
N ASN A 2 -15.50 9.75 32.99
CA ASN A 2 -14.76 9.72 31.71
C ASN A 2 -13.89 8.47 31.49
N TRP A 3 -13.36 7.85 32.54
CA TRP A 3 -12.46 6.70 32.43
C TRP A 3 -13.07 5.50 31.69
N LEU A 4 -14.34 5.16 31.97
CA LEU A 4 -15.04 4.08 31.28
C LEU A 4 -15.17 4.34 29.77
N TRP A 5 -15.46 5.58 29.39
CA TRP A 5 -15.56 5.96 28.00
C TRP A 5 -14.21 5.90 27.29
N PHE A 6 -13.13 6.35 27.93
CA PHE A 6 -11.78 6.21 27.38
C PHE A 6 -11.37 4.74 27.25
N SER A 7 -11.72 3.86 28.20
CA SER A 7 -11.50 2.41 28.06
C SER A 7 -12.26 1.83 26.87
N LEU A 8 -13.52 2.25 26.66
CA LEU A 8 -14.31 1.84 25.50
C LEU A 8 -13.67 2.31 24.18
N VAL A 9 -13.23 3.57 24.12
CA VAL A 9 -12.53 4.14 22.97
C VAL A 9 -11.30 3.31 22.64
N ILE A 10 -10.47 2.98 23.63
CA ILE A 10 -9.26 2.16 23.43
C ILE A 10 -9.62 0.80 22.84
N ILE A 11 -10.57 0.08 23.44
CA ILE A 11 -10.95 -1.27 23.00
C ILE A 11 -11.51 -1.23 21.58
N VAL A 12 -12.48 -0.35 21.29
CA VAL A 12 -13.14 -0.27 19.98
C VAL A 12 -12.15 0.16 18.91
N CYS A 13 -11.34 1.20 19.16
CA CYS A 13 -10.36 1.67 18.19
C CYS A 13 -9.24 0.64 17.94
N TYR A 14 -8.81 -0.08 18.98
CA TYR A 14 -7.89 -1.20 18.82
C TYR A 14 -8.48 -2.28 17.89
N LEU A 15 -9.73 -2.69 18.12
CA LEU A 15 -10.41 -3.67 17.26
C LEU A 15 -10.56 -3.19 15.81
N ILE A 16 -10.86 -1.91 15.60
CA ILE A 16 -10.86 -1.31 14.25
C ILE A 16 -9.47 -1.44 13.61
N GLY A 17 -8.41 -1.14 14.37
CA GLY A 17 -7.02 -1.24 13.90
C GLY A 17 -6.62 -2.63 13.41
N ASN A 18 -7.26 -3.68 13.90
CA ASN A 18 -6.95 -5.07 13.55
C ASN A 18 -7.18 -5.40 12.06
N VAL A 19 -8.01 -4.62 11.36
CA VAL A 19 -8.23 -4.78 9.93
C VAL A 19 -7.01 -4.24 9.16
N ASN A 20 -6.17 -5.11 8.64
CA ASN A 20 -5.04 -4.71 7.79
C ASN A 20 -5.45 -4.69 6.32
N PHE A 21 -5.59 -3.50 5.74
CA PHE A 21 -6.07 -3.31 4.38
C PHE A 21 -5.05 -3.77 3.33
N ALA A 22 -3.75 -3.75 3.61
CA ALA A 22 -2.77 -4.34 2.69
C ALA A 22 -3.02 -5.84 2.49
N ARG A 23 -3.32 -6.58 3.57
CA ARG A 23 -3.71 -8.00 3.49
C ARG A 23 -5.04 -8.18 2.76
N VAL A 24 -6.04 -7.36 3.06
CA VAL A 24 -7.36 -7.43 2.41
C VAL A 24 -7.24 -7.18 0.90
N ILE A 25 -6.58 -6.10 0.50
CA ILE A 25 -6.38 -5.74 -0.91
C ILE A 25 -5.60 -6.84 -1.64
N ALA A 26 -4.52 -7.36 -1.06
CA ALA A 26 -3.73 -8.42 -1.68
C ALA A 26 -4.56 -9.69 -1.90
N ARG A 27 -5.35 -10.12 -0.90
CA ARG A 27 -6.19 -11.32 -1.04
C ARG A 27 -7.34 -11.13 -2.03
N VAL A 28 -8.00 -9.97 -2.01
CA VAL A 28 -9.17 -9.70 -2.86
C VAL A 28 -8.77 -9.50 -4.33
N PHE A 29 -7.72 -8.71 -4.59
CA PHE A 29 -7.36 -8.32 -5.97
C PHE A 29 -6.23 -9.14 -6.58
N LYS A 30 -5.42 -9.82 -5.77
CA LYS A 30 -4.26 -10.60 -6.23
C LYS A 30 -4.31 -12.07 -5.84
N HIS A 31 -5.29 -12.48 -5.02
CA HIS A 31 -5.41 -13.85 -4.51
C HIS A 31 -4.13 -14.36 -3.81
N GLU A 32 -3.35 -13.44 -3.24
CA GLU A 32 -2.06 -13.72 -2.58
C GLU A 32 -2.03 -13.13 -1.16
N ASP A 33 -1.13 -13.65 -0.31
CA ASP A 33 -0.81 -13.01 0.98
C ASP A 33 0.43 -12.11 0.84
N ILE A 34 0.26 -10.80 1.00
CA ILE A 34 1.35 -9.82 0.91
C ILE A 34 2.50 -10.10 1.89
N THR A 35 2.27 -10.84 2.98
CA THR A 35 3.31 -11.15 3.96
C THR A 35 4.30 -12.23 3.52
N THR A 36 4.05 -12.91 2.40
CA THR A 36 4.99 -13.86 1.79
C THR A 36 5.88 -13.21 0.73
N LYS A 37 5.71 -11.90 0.46
CA LYS A 37 6.41 -11.17 -0.59
C LYS A 37 7.28 -10.04 -0.03
N GLY A 38 8.35 -9.69 -0.76
CA GLY A 38 9.19 -8.53 -0.48
C GLY A 38 9.74 -8.51 0.95
N SER A 39 9.39 -7.48 1.72
CA SER A 39 9.85 -7.36 3.11
C SER A 39 9.05 -8.19 4.12
N GLY A 40 7.97 -8.84 3.68
CA GLY A 40 7.00 -9.54 4.53
C GLY A 40 6.10 -8.62 5.35
N ASN A 41 6.31 -7.29 5.31
CA ASN A 41 5.50 -6.33 6.04
C ASN A 41 4.19 -6.02 5.29
N PRO A 42 3.00 -6.19 5.91
CA PRO A 42 1.72 -5.90 5.27
C PRO A 42 1.41 -4.39 5.32
N GLY A 43 2.09 -3.60 4.49
CA GLY A 43 1.89 -2.14 4.42
C GLY A 43 2.16 -1.54 3.04
N MET A 44 1.87 -0.24 2.91
CA MET A 44 1.94 0.53 1.66
C MET A 44 3.22 0.27 0.84
N MET A 45 4.39 0.34 1.48
CA MET A 45 5.67 0.20 0.76
C MET A 45 5.94 -1.22 0.27
N ASN A 46 5.33 -2.25 0.85
CA ASN A 46 5.41 -3.61 0.31
C ASN A 46 4.42 -3.79 -0.85
N MET A 47 3.22 -3.20 -0.73
CA MET A 47 2.25 -3.14 -1.83
C MET A 47 2.84 -2.41 -3.05
N LEU A 48 3.55 -1.30 -2.83
CA LEU A 48 4.23 -0.55 -3.88
C LEU A 48 5.27 -1.41 -4.61
N ARG A 49 6.08 -2.16 -3.86
CA ARG A 49 7.14 -3.01 -4.44
C ARG A 49 6.57 -4.13 -5.29
N ASN A 50 5.54 -4.82 -4.80
CA ASN A 50 5.04 -6.06 -5.41
C ASN A 50 3.87 -5.85 -6.40
N TYR A 51 2.97 -4.90 -6.13
CA TYR A 51 1.74 -4.73 -6.91
C TYR A 51 1.60 -3.37 -7.60
N GLY A 52 2.48 -2.41 -7.28
CA GLY A 52 2.54 -1.11 -7.95
C GLY A 52 1.83 0.03 -7.22
N ILE A 53 1.87 1.23 -7.82
CA ILE A 53 1.50 2.48 -7.15
C ILE A 53 0.00 2.59 -6.86
N GLY A 54 -0.87 2.07 -7.74
CA GLY A 54 -2.32 2.09 -7.53
C GLY A 54 -2.74 1.38 -6.24
N TYR A 55 -2.27 0.15 -6.04
CA TYR A 55 -2.57 -0.60 -4.81
C TYR A 55 -1.87 -0.02 -3.57
N ALA A 56 -0.70 0.59 -3.74
CA ALA A 56 -0.02 1.28 -2.65
C ALA A 56 -0.82 2.50 -2.17
N LEU A 57 -1.33 3.33 -3.09
CA LEU A 57 -2.15 4.49 -2.79
C LEU A 57 -3.51 4.09 -2.21
N LEU A 58 -4.14 3.04 -2.75
CA LEU A 58 -5.37 2.50 -2.16
C LEU A 58 -5.15 2.01 -0.72
N THR A 59 -4.04 1.32 -0.48
CA THR A 59 -3.65 0.90 0.88
C THR A 59 -3.44 2.10 1.79
N LEU A 60 -2.72 3.13 1.33
CA LEU A 60 -2.50 4.35 2.08
C LEU A 60 -3.83 5.02 2.44
N LEU A 61 -4.73 5.17 1.47
CA LEU A 61 -6.04 5.79 1.66
C LEU A 61 -6.88 5.06 2.72
N LEU A 62 -7.05 3.75 2.58
CA LEU A 62 -7.87 2.97 3.50
C LEU A 62 -7.27 2.90 4.91
N GLU A 63 -5.96 2.70 5.02
CA GLU A 63 -5.28 2.73 6.32
C GLU A 63 -5.35 4.12 6.97
N SER A 64 -5.30 5.20 6.18
CA SER A 64 -5.46 6.56 6.68
C SER A 64 -6.85 6.81 7.22
N ILE A 65 -7.90 6.45 6.45
CA ILE A 65 -9.30 6.59 6.88
C ILE A 65 -9.55 5.79 8.16
N LYS A 66 -9.04 4.56 8.23
CA LYS A 66 -9.19 3.67 9.37
C LYS A 66 -8.72 4.30 10.68
N ALA A 67 -7.63 5.07 10.66
CA ALA A 67 -7.09 5.71 11.84
C ALA A 67 -7.63 7.13 12.05
N GLY A 68 -7.79 7.89 10.97
CA GLY A 68 -8.20 9.28 11.02
C GLY A 68 -9.66 9.48 11.40
N VAL A 69 -10.58 8.67 10.86
CA VAL A 69 -12.01 8.82 11.15
C VAL A 69 -12.33 8.54 12.63
N PRO A 70 -11.90 7.41 13.23
CA PRO A 70 -12.14 7.19 14.66
C PRO A 70 -11.48 8.26 15.54
N ALA A 71 -10.28 8.73 15.18
CA ALA A 71 -9.61 9.81 15.90
C ALA A 71 -10.44 11.09 15.89
N LEU A 72 -10.91 11.52 14.72
CA LEU A 72 -11.72 12.72 14.56
C LEU A 72 -13.05 12.63 15.30
N VAL A 73 -13.76 11.50 15.14
CA VAL A 73 -15.04 11.24 15.81
C VAL A 73 -14.87 11.30 17.32
N CYS A 74 -13.88 10.61 17.87
CA CYS A 74 -13.63 10.64 19.31
C CYS A 74 -13.20 12.03 19.77
N GLY A 75 -12.37 12.75 19.00
CA GLY A 75 -12.02 14.14 19.30
C GLY A 75 -13.27 15.01 19.48
N TYR A 76 -14.22 14.95 18.55
CA TYR A 76 -15.44 15.75 18.63
C TYR A 76 -16.44 15.31 19.71
N ILE A 77 -16.56 14.01 19.99
CA ILE A 77 -17.42 13.50 21.09
C ILE A 77 -17.02 14.13 22.43
N PHE A 78 -15.72 14.36 22.64
CA PHE A 78 -15.18 14.90 23.89
C PHE A 78 -14.82 16.39 23.82
N ALA A 79 -15.06 17.06 22.68
CA ALA A 79 -14.67 18.45 22.46
C ALA A 79 -15.36 19.43 23.43
N SER A 80 -16.65 19.21 23.74
CA SER A 80 -17.41 20.04 24.68
C SER A 80 -16.86 20.01 26.11
N GLN A 81 -16.04 19.02 26.44
CA GLN A 81 -15.37 18.89 27.73
C GLN A 81 -13.94 19.47 27.70
N GLY A 82 -13.51 20.07 26.59
CA GLY A 82 -12.12 20.51 26.39
C GLY A 82 -11.12 19.38 26.20
N LEU A 83 -11.59 18.15 25.93
CA LEU A 83 -10.77 16.93 25.88
C LEU A 83 -10.51 16.45 24.44
N PHE A 84 -10.62 17.34 23.44
CA PHE A 84 -10.47 16.98 22.03
C PHE A 84 -9.15 16.26 21.76
N GLU A 85 -8.01 16.85 22.12
CA GLU A 85 -6.69 16.31 21.78
C GLU A 85 -6.42 14.96 22.44
N VAL A 86 -6.76 14.82 23.73
CA VAL A 86 -6.53 13.56 24.44
C VAL A 86 -7.42 12.44 23.88
N ALA A 87 -8.69 12.71 23.56
CA ALA A 87 -9.58 11.73 22.94
C ALA A 87 -9.13 11.38 21.51
N PHE A 88 -8.74 12.39 20.73
CA PHE A 88 -8.25 12.23 19.37
C PHE A 88 -7.01 11.33 19.32
N PHE A 89 -5.98 11.64 20.10
CA PHE A 89 -4.75 10.85 20.11
C PHE A 89 -4.94 9.49 20.75
N THR A 90 -5.82 9.35 21.76
CA THR A 90 -6.13 8.03 22.34
C THR A 90 -6.77 7.11 21.30
N ALA A 91 -7.77 7.59 20.57
CA ALA A 91 -8.45 6.82 19.53
C ALA A 91 -7.49 6.48 18.37
N GLY A 92 -6.81 7.48 17.80
CA GLY A 92 -5.89 7.28 16.69
C GLY A 92 -4.74 6.33 17.04
N PHE A 93 -4.12 6.51 18.21
CA PHE A 93 -3.06 5.63 18.69
C PHE A 93 -3.55 4.20 18.95
N SER A 94 -4.77 4.02 19.46
CA SER A 94 -5.36 2.70 19.66
C SER A 94 -5.55 1.97 18.32
N VAL A 95 -5.97 2.66 17.26
CA VAL A 95 -6.02 2.09 15.90
C VAL A 95 -4.61 1.70 15.42
N VAL A 96 -3.60 2.57 15.62
CA VAL A 96 -2.20 2.29 15.25
C VAL A 96 -1.69 1.04 15.99
N LEU A 97 -1.97 0.93 17.29
CA LEU A 97 -1.64 -0.26 18.09
C LEU A 97 -2.32 -1.52 17.56
N GLY A 98 -3.62 -1.44 17.22
CA GLY A 98 -4.35 -2.55 16.60
C GLY A 98 -3.77 -2.95 15.24
N HIS A 99 -3.30 -1.99 14.44
CA HIS A 99 -2.63 -2.27 13.16
C HIS A 99 -1.27 -2.94 13.35
N ASN A 100 -0.50 -2.51 14.36
CA ASN A 100 0.84 -3.01 14.62
C ASN A 100 0.82 -4.39 15.27
N PHE A 101 -0.12 -4.60 16.20
CA PHE A 101 -0.28 -5.82 16.99
C PHE A 101 -1.72 -6.33 16.93
N PRO A 102 -2.21 -6.75 15.75
CA PRO A 102 -3.56 -7.26 15.57
C PRO A 102 -3.73 -8.65 16.20
N VAL A 103 -4.70 -8.80 17.11
CA VAL A 103 -5.07 -10.09 17.73
C VAL A 103 -5.45 -11.13 16.68
N PHE A 104 -6.19 -10.75 15.63
CA PHE A 104 -6.61 -11.68 14.57
C PHE A 104 -5.47 -12.22 13.70
N TYR A 105 -4.28 -11.61 13.77
CA TYR A 105 -3.08 -12.08 13.07
C TYR A 105 -1.97 -12.46 14.05
N LYS A 106 -2.31 -12.99 15.23
CA LYS A 106 -1.35 -13.44 16.26
C LYS A 106 -0.33 -12.35 16.63
N PHE A 107 -0.80 -11.10 16.71
CA PHE A 107 0.00 -9.90 16.98
C PHE A 107 1.11 -9.62 15.93
N LYS A 108 0.97 -10.17 14.71
CA LYS A 108 1.89 -9.92 13.58
C LYS A 108 1.27 -8.97 12.55
N GLY A 109 1.37 -7.68 12.84
CA GLY A 109 0.81 -6.59 12.05
C GLY A 109 1.81 -5.89 11.13
N GLY A 110 1.48 -4.65 10.79
CA GLY A 110 2.36 -3.75 10.04
C GLY A 110 3.15 -2.82 10.95
N LYS A 111 3.65 -1.72 10.39
CA LYS A 111 4.41 -0.69 11.13
C LYS A 111 3.62 0.59 11.44
N GLY A 112 2.38 0.66 11.00
CA GLY A 112 1.48 1.75 11.38
C GLY A 112 1.74 3.11 10.73
N ILE A 113 2.75 3.28 9.87
CA ILE A 113 3.07 4.57 9.22
C ILE A 113 1.85 5.19 8.50
N ALA A 114 1.11 4.40 7.71
CA ALA A 114 -0.09 4.88 7.01
C ALA A 114 -1.23 5.23 7.98
N CYS A 115 -1.40 4.47 9.07
CA CYS A 115 -2.36 4.81 10.13
C CYS A 115 -1.95 6.12 10.85
N THR A 116 -0.66 6.29 11.17
CA THR A 116 -0.13 7.51 11.79
C THR A 116 -0.32 8.71 10.86
N PHE A 117 -0.06 8.56 9.55
CA PHE A 117 -0.39 9.59 8.56
C PHE A 117 -1.88 9.93 8.60
N GLY A 118 -2.78 8.93 8.58
CA GLY A 118 -4.22 9.16 8.69
C GLY A 118 -4.64 9.89 9.95
N MET A 119 -4.10 9.50 11.10
CA MET A 119 -4.34 10.17 12.38
C MET A 119 -3.96 11.65 12.26
N PHE A 120 -2.77 12.00 11.77
CA PHE A 120 -2.41 13.41 11.63
C PHE A 120 -3.14 14.13 10.49
N LEU A 121 -3.51 13.42 9.42
CA LEU A 121 -4.26 13.99 8.28
C LEU A 121 -5.67 14.43 8.70
N PHE A 122 -6.29 13.76 9.65
CA PHE A 122 -7.62 14.14 10.16
C PHE A 122 -7.55 15.10 11.36
N SER A 123 -6.35 15.53 11.74
CA SER A 123 -6.17 16.49 12.82
C SER A 123 -6.51 17.93 12.35
N PRO A 124 -6.71 18.89 13.27
CA PRO A 124 -6.89 20.30 12.90
C PRO A 124 -5.75 20.88 12.04
N PHE A 125 -4.56 20.26 12.07
CA PHE A 125 -3.38 20.64 11.28
C PHE A 125 -3.17 19.69 10.09
N TRP A 126 -4.25 19.27 9.42
CA TRP A 126 -4.22 18.34 8.29
C TRP A 126 -3.23 18.73 7.19
N TRP A 127 -3.12 20.03 6.89
CA TRP A 127 -2.25 20.57 5.85
C TRP A 127 -0.77 20.24 6.12
N LEU A 128 -0.36 20.23 7.39
CA LEU A 128 1.01 19.91 7.78
C LEU A 128 1.36 18.46 7.44
N SER A 129 0.39 17.54 7.63
CA SER A 129 0.54 16.13 7.25
C SER A 129 0.77 15.96 5.76
N ILE A 130 0.06 16.73 4.93
CA ILE A 130 0.23 16.71 3.47
C ILE A 130 1.59 17.28 3.08
N VAL A 131 1.97 18.43 3.63
CA VAL A 131 3.29 19.05 3.37
C VAL A 131 4.41 18.08 3.73
N MET A 132 4.37 17.51 4.93
CA MET A 132 5.39 16.56 5.39
C MET A 132 5.39 15.28 4.54
N PHE A 133 4.22 14.79 4.12
CA PHE A 133 4.15 13.63 3.21
C PHE A 133 4.90 13.91 1.90
N PHE A 134 4.70 15.07 1.28
CA PHE A 134 5.40 15.43 0.05
C PHE A 134 6.89 15.68 0.26
N VAL A 135 7.29 16.38 1.32
CA VAL A 135 8.70 16.59 1.67
C VAL A 135 9.43 15.25 1.78
N TRP A 136 8.84 14.29 2.51
CA TRP A 136 9.46 12.99 2.69
C TRP A 136 9.31 12.05 1.49
N ALA A 137 8.32 12.27 0.62
CA ALA A 137 8.24 11.60 -0.68
C ALA A 137 9.34 12.09 -1.64
N VAL A 138 9.66 13.38 -1.63
CA VAL A 138 10.81 13.94 -2.37
C VAL A 138 12.12 13.40 -1.80
N PHE A 139 12.27 13.36 -0.47
CA PHE A 139 13.42 12.71 0.15
C PHE A 139 13.56 11.24 -0.27
N LEU A 140 12.45 10.49 -0.29
CA LEU A 140 12.42 9.10 -0.74
C LEU A 140 12.84 8.95 -2.20
N TYR A 141 12.51 9.91 -3.06
CA TYR A 141 12.93 9.89 -4.46
C TYR A 141 14.45 9.90 -4.63
N PHE A 142 15.17 10.63 -3.77
CA PHE A 142 16.64 10.71 -3.81
C PHE A 142 17.35 9.61 -3.01
N VAL A 143 16.81 9.24 -1.85
CA VAL A 143 17.47 8.32 -0.92
C VAL A 143 17.08 6.85 -1.14
N ASP A 144 15.90 6.59 -1.73
CA ASP A 144 15.33 5.28 -2.06
C ASP A 144 15.15 4.28 -0.90
N TYR A 145 15.45 4.69 0.33
CA TYR A 145 15.16 3.93 1.55
C TYR A 145 13.83 4.37 2.18
N ALA A 146 12.77 3.61 1.89
CA ALA A 146 11.41 3.84 2.39
C ALA A 146 11.32 4.05 3.91
N PHE A 147 12.13 3.32 4.68
CA PHE A 147 12.07 3.37 6.14
C PHE A 147 12.63 4.70 6.70
N LEU A 148 13.67 5.26 6.07
CA LEU A 148 14.21 6.56 6.46
C LEU A 148 13.19 7.67 6.20
N ALA A 149 12.53 7.63 5.04
CA ALA A 149 11.46 8.57 4.73
C ALA A 149 10.28 8.45 5.70
N SER A 150 9.92 7.23 6.09
CA SER A 150 8.84 6.97 7.06
C SER A 150 9.18 7.51 8.46
N LEU A 151 10.38 7.22 8.97
CA LEU A 151 10.84 7.70 10.27
C LEU A 151 10.92 9.22 10.29
N GLY A 152 11.46 9.82 9.23
CA GLY A 152 11.51 11.25 9.05
C GLY A 152 10.13 11.89 9.11
N PHE A 153 9.19 11.36 8.32
CA PHE A 153 7.81 11.82 8.28
C PHE A 153 7.13 11.78 9.65
N VAL A 154 7.21 10.65 10.36
CA VAL A 154 6.62 10.51 11.70
C VAL A 154 7.33 11.43 12.71
N SER A 155 8.66 11.56 12.63
CA SER A 155 9.44 12.44 13.52
C SER A 155 9.02 13.90 13.36
N SER A 156 8.94 14.40 12.13
CA SER A 156 8.57 15.80 11.84
C SER A 156 7.18 16.14 12.39
N LEU A 157 6.19 15.26 12.18
CA LEU A 157 4.83 15.49 12.69
C LEU A 157 4.75 15.36 14.21
N THR A 158 5.45 14.39 14.80
CA THR A 158 5.50 14.21 16.25
C THR A 158 6.08 15.45 16.92
N ILE A 159 7.21 15.97 16.41
CA ILE A 159 7.85 17.18 16.94
C ILE A 159 6.92 18.39 16.83
N ALA A 160 6.32 18.61 15.65
CA ALA A 160 5.41 19.74 15.45
C ALA A 160 4.22 19.72 16.43
N TRP A 161 3.64 18.54 16.67
CA TRP A 161 2.55 18.38 17.62
C TRP A 161 2.97 18.50 19.08
N ILE A 162 4.16 18.01 19.45
CA ILE A 162 4.72 18.24 20.78
C ILE A 162 4.89 19.74 21.04
N VAL A 163 5.46 20.48 20.08
CA VAL A 163 5.63 21.93 20.19
C VAL A 163 4.27 22.62 20.37
N LYS A 164 3.26 22.26 19.56
CA LYS A 164 1.89 22.80 19.71
C LYS A 164 1.33 22.53 21.11
N LEU A 165 1.44 21.29 21.60
CA LEU A 165 0.89 20.92 22.91
C LEU A 165 1.57 21.68 24.06
N CYS A 166 2.89 21.89 23.98
CA CYS A 166 3.63 22.67 24.98
C CYS A 166 3.29 24.16 24.96
N ILE A 167 2.92 24.73 23.80
CA ILE A 167 2.53 26.15 23.66
C ILE A 167 1.07 26.37 24.08
N VAL A 168 0.15 25.58 23.54
CA VAL A 168 -1.30 25.81 23.72
C VAL A 168 -1.80 25.26 25.05
N GLN A 169 -1.18 24.18 25.55
CA GLN A 169 -1.51 23.52 26.82
C GLN A 169 -3.01 23.27 27.05
N PRO A 170 -3.72 22.61 26.11
CA PRO A 170 -5.12 22.24 26.31
C PRO A 170 -5.30 21.30 27.52
N THR A 171 -6.53 21.09 27.95
CA THR A 171 -6.83 20.18 29.07
C THR A 171 -6.23 18.79 28.81
N LEU A 172 -5.47 18.28 29.79
CA LEU A 172 -4.73 17.01 29.70
C LEU A 172 -3.72 16.92 28.52
N TRP A 173 -3.14 18.04 28.08
CA TRP A 173 -2.13 18.08 27.02
C TRP A 173 -0.96 17.11 27.25
N TRP A 174 -0.54 16.91 28.50
CA TRP A 174 0.54 15.99 28.86
C TRP A 174 0.20 14.53 28.56
N VAL A 175 -1.07 14.13 28.62
CA VAL A 175 -1.52 12.78 28.22
C VAL A 175 -1.34 12.59 26.72
N ALA A 176 -1.81 13.57 25.93
CA ALA A 176 -1.62 13.58 24.48
C ALA A 176 -0.13 13.55 24.10
N LEU A 177 0.71 14.29 24.82
CA LEU A 177 2.16 14.28 24.65
C LEU A 177 2.75 12.89 24.91
N ILE A 178 2.38 12.23 26.02
CA ILE A 178 2.84 10.87 26.33
C ILE A 178 2.45 9.90 25.22
N ILE A 179 1.19 9.96 24.75
CA ILE A 179 0.71 9.11 23.65
C ILE A 179 1.56 9.30 22.39
N LEU A 180 1.86 10.54 22.02
CA LEU A 180 2.71 10.84 20.87
C LEU A 180 4.14 10.30 21.04
N CYS A 181 4.74 10.48 22.21
CA CYS A 181 6.06 9.94 22.53
C CYS A 181 6.09 8.41 22.46
N VAL A 182 5.06 7.74 23.00
CA VAL A 182 4.94 6.27 22.93
C VAL A 182 4.74 5.81 21.49
N ASN A 183 3.91 6.48 20.72
CA ASN A 183 3.72 6.17 19.30
C ASN A 183 5.04 6.29 18.51
N PHE A 184 5.81 7.34 18.77
CA PHE A 184 7.13 7.52 18.14
C PHE A 184 8.14 6.45 18.57
N ALA A 185 8.19 6.11 19.86
CA ALA A 185 9.05 5.04 20.36
C ALA A 185 8.69 3.68 19.72
N LEU A 186 7.40 3.40 19.54
CA LEU A 186 6.93 2.20 18.85
C LEU A 186 7.31 2.18 17.37
N ASP A 187 7.26 3.32 16.69
CA ASP A 187 7.70 3.43 15.29
C ASP A 187 9.18 3.06 15.15
N LEU A 188 10.04 3.62 16.01
CA LEU A 188 11.46 3.26 16.08
C LEU A 188 11.66 1.76 16.35
N PHE A 189 10.92 1.20 17.31
CA PHE A 189 11.00 -0.21 17.66
C PHE A 189 10.57 -1.13 16.49
N LEU A 190 9.50 -0.79 15.78
CA LEU A 190 9.02 -1.56 14.62
C LEU A 190 9.98 -1.46 13.43
N HIS A 191 10.77 -0.39 13.36
CA HIS A 191 11.83 -0.20 12.38
C HIS A 191 13.18 -0.85 12.73
N ARG A 192 13.34 -1.45 13.92
CA ARG A 192 14.60 -2.12 14.34
C ARG A 192 15.16 -3.12 13.33
N SER A 193 14.28 -3.85 12.63
CA SER A 193 14.70 -4.81 11.60
C SER A 193 15.25 -4.13 10.34
N ASN A 194 14.75 -2.94 10.01
CA ASN A 194 15.23 -2.13 8.89
C ASN A 194 16.59 -1.53 9.22
N PHE A 195 16.77 -0.98 10.43
CA PHE A 195 18.09 -0.56 10.89
C PHE A 195 19.10 -1.70 10.80
N ARG A 196 18.75 -2.90 11.30
CA ARG A 196 19.63 -4.07 11.22
C ARG A 196 20.01 -4.42 9.77
N ARG A 197 19.06 -4.38 8.83
CA ARG A 197 19.35 -4.67 7.42
C ARG A 197 20.17 -3.56 6.76
N TRP A 198 19.90 -2.29 7.11
CA TRP A 198 20.62 -1.13 6.58
C TRP A 198 22.09 -1.13 7.00
N PHE A 199 22.40 -1.34 8.28
CA PHE A 199 23.79 -1.49 8.75
C PHE A 199 24.52 -2.68 8.12
N LYS A 200 23.78 -3.69 7.66
CA LYS A 200 24.33 -4.85 6.94
C LYS A 200 24.39 -4.67 5.42
N GLY A 201 23.94 -3.54 4.87
CA GLY A 201 23.86 -3.33 3.43
C GLY A 201 22.82 -4.22 2.71
N THR A 202 21.83 -4.74 3.43
CA THR A 202 20.81 -5.70 2.92
C THR A 202 19.39 -5.12 2.94
N GLU A 203 19.24 -3.81 3.15
CA GLU A 203 17.92 -3.17 3.16
C GLU A 203 17.39 -3.01 1.73
N ASN A 204 16.09 -3.30 1.56
CA ASN A 204 15.46 -3.29 0.25
C ASN A 204 15.26 -1.86 -0.29
N HIS A 205 15.90 -1.59 -1.42
CA HIS A 205 15.61 -0.46 -2.28
C HIS A 205 14.13 -0.42 -2.68
N THR A 206 13.61 0.79 -2.87
CA THR A 206 12.20 1.00 -3.23
C THR A 206 12.05 1.12 -4.74
N ASN A 207 13.13 1.50 -5.44
CA ASN A 207 13.13 1.92 -6.83
C ASN A 207 12.05 2.97 -7.11
N PHE A 208 11.84 3.89 -6.16
CA PHE A 208 10.71 4.82 -6.17
C PHE A 208 10.74 5.72 -7.40
N SER A 209 11.91 6.26 -7.75
CA SER A 209 12.12 7.12 -8.91
C SER A 209 11.69 6.46 -10.22
N SER A 210 12.03 5.18 -10.42
CA SER A 210 11.65 4.43 -11.63
C SER A 210 10.13 4.25 -11.75
N LYS A 211 9.45 3.97 -10.62
CA LYS A 211 8.00 3.77 -10.57
C LYS A 211 7.26 5.09 -10.83
N VAL A 212 7.79 6.20 -10.31
CA VAL A 212 7.25 7.55 -10.55
C VAL A 212 7.40 7.93 -12.03
N LYS A 213 8.57 7.74 -12.64
CA LYS A 213 8.78 8.00 -14.08
C LYS A 213 7.82 7.20 -14.95
N LYS A 214 7.63 5.91 -14.63
CA LYS A 214 6.69 5.04 -15.36
C LYS A 214 5.24 5.52 -15.25
N LEU A 215 4.85 6.10 -14.11
CA LEU A 215 3.51 6.64 -13.93
C LEU A 215 3.26 7.87 -14.84
N PHE A 216 4.23 8.78 -14.91
CA PHE A 216 4.12 9.97 -15.75
C PHE A 216 4.20 9.65 -17.25
N SER A 217 5.03 8.71 -17.67
CA SER A 217 5.12 8.32 -19.08
C SER A 217 3.89 7.57 -19.59
N HIS A 218 3.17 6.85 -18.73
CA HIS A 218 1.90 6.22 -19.11
C HIS A 218 0.77 7.25 -19.27
N LYS A 219 0.80 8.34 -18.48
CA LYS A 219 -0.16 9.43 -18.60
C LYS A 219 0.00 10.19 -19.91
N GLU A 220 1.25 10.43 -20.32
CA GLU A 220 1.59 11.10 -21.58
C GLU A 220 1.16 10.32 -22.82
N LYS A 221 1.21 8.98 -22.77
CA LYS A 221 0.69 8.10 -23.84
C LYS A 221 -0.84 7.99 -23.88
N ALA A 222 -1.52 8.14 -22.74
CA ALA A 222 -2.98 8.10 -22.67
C ALA A 222 -3.65 9.43 -23.09
N GLU A 223 -2.88 10.52 -23.16
CA GLU A 223 -3.32 11.85 -23.60
C GLU A 223 -3.00 12.15 -25.07
N GLN A 224 -2.30 11.26 -25.81
CA GLN A 224 -2.16 11.38 -27.26
C GLN A 224 -3.44 10.87 -27.97
N PRO A 225 -4.15 11.70 -28.75
CA PRO A 225 -5.30 11.25 -29.50
C PRO A 225 -4.86 10.25 -30.57
N GLU A 226 -5.56 9.13 -30.64
CA GLU A 226 -5.45 8.08 -31.65
C GLU A 226 -5.91 8.64 -33.02
N ASN A 227 -5.09 9.48 -33.64
CA ASN A 227 -5.25 9.90 -35.03
C ASN A 227 -4.16 9.23 -35.85
N GLU A 228 -4.45 8.00 -36.31
CA GLU A 228 -3.91 7.42 -37.54
C GLU A 228 -4.69 6.12 -37.80
N THR A 229 -5.85 6.26 -38.45
CA THR A 229 -6.47 5.13 -39.14
C THR A 229 -5.80 5.05 -40.52
N PRO A 230 -5.25 3.90 -40.95
CA PRO A 230 -4.78 3.76 -42.33
C PRO A 230 -6.00 3.80 -43.25
N GLU A 231 -6.01 4.74 -44.18
CA GLU A 231 -6.97 4.84 -45.27
C GLU A 231 -6.97 3.50 -46.02
N LYS A 232 -8.07 2.75 -45.94
CA LYS A 232 -8.29 1.60 -46.82
C LYS A 232 -8.57 2.16 -48.21
N GLU A 233 -7.57 2.10 -49.08
CA GLU A 233 -7.72 2.30 -50.51
C GLU A 233 -8.65 1.22 -51.06
N ILE A 234 -9.87 1.63 -51.41
CA ILE A 234 -10.88 0.78 -52.06
C ILE A 234 -10.46 0.69 -53.54
N ILE A 235 -9.85 -0.42 -53.92
CA ILE A 235 -9.65 -0.76 -55.34
C ILE A 235 -11.01 -1.25 -55.86
N ILE A 236 -11.58 -0.49 -56.80
CA ILE A 236 -12.74 -0.88 -57.60
C ILE A 236 -12.22 -1.79 -58.71
N GLU A 237 -12.57 -3.08 -58.68
CA GLU A 237 -12.38 -3.99 -59.82
C GLU A 237 -13.46 -3.67 -60.87
N ASP A 238 -13.02 -3.29 -62.07
CA ASP A 238 -13.86 -3.11 -63.25
C ASP A 238 -13.89 -4.44 -64.03
N ASP A 239 -15.10 -4.94 -64.23
CA ASP A 239 -15.43 -6.19 -64.92
C ASP A 239 -15.39 -5.97 -66.44
N SER A 240 -14.46 -6.63 -67.13
CA SER A 240 -14.60 -6.91 -68.56
C SER A 240 -13.77 -8.11 -69.03
N SER A 241 -14.49 -9.21 -69.26
CA SER A 241 -14.35 -10.20 -70.35
C SER A 241 -12.97 -10.54 -70.93
N GLU A 242 -12.58 -11.83 -70.85
CA GLU A 242 -12.43 -12.69 -72.04
C GLU A 242 -12.19 -14.17 -71.68
N GLN A 243 -12.84 -15.05 -72.45
CA GLN A 243 -12.73 -16.51 -72.40
C GLN A 243 -11.39 -17.00 -72.95
N THR A 244 -10.85 -18.13 -72.45
CA THR A 244 -10.62 -19.37 -73.24
C THR A 244 -9.93 -20.51 -72.47
N THR A 245 -10.60 -21.68 -72.45
CA THR A 245 -10.13 -23.08 -72.57
C THR A 245 -8.79 -23.57 -71.99
N GLY A 246 -8.84 -24.73 -71.30
CA GLY A 246 -7.77 -25.76 -71.41
C GLY A 246 -7.51 -26.68 -70.19
N GLU A 247 -8.09 -27.89 -70.23
CA GLU A 247 -7.54 -29.20 -69.79
C GLU A 247 -6.97 -29.49 -68.38
N ASN A 248 -7.75 -30.25 -67.61
CA ASN A 248 -7.55 -31.67 -67.23
C ASN A 248 -6.20 -32.14 -66.60
N LYS A 249 -6.22 -32.57 -65.31
CA LYS A 249 -5.85 -33.93 -64.82
C LYS A 249 -5.66 -33.99 -63.29
N GLN A 250 -6.40 -34.91 -62.65
CA GLN A 250 -6.02 -35.70 -61.45
C GLN A 250 -5.40 -37.04 -61.94
N PRO A 251 -4.95 -38.00 -61.10
CA PRO A 251 -4.81 -38.13 -59.62
C PRO A 251 -3.35 -38.52 -59.24
N GLU A 252 -2.89 -38.91 -58.04
CA GLU A 252 -3.15 -40.11 -57.18
C GLU A 252 -2.05 -40.09 -56.06
N SER A 253 -2.39 -40.22 -54.77
CA SER A 253 -2.06 -41.35 -53.85
C SER A 253 -0.58 -41.78 -53.64
N GLU A 254 -0.12 -41.78 -52.39
CA GLU A 254 0.58 -42.90 -51.69
C GLU A 254 1.07 -42.42 -50.30
N VAL A 255 0.55 -42.95 -49.17
CA VAL A 255 0.92 -44.17 -48.41
C VAL A 255 1.98 -43.92 -47.32
N GLN A 256 1.62 -44.30 -46.09
CA GLN A 256 2.40 -44.38 -44.81
C GLN A 256 3.43 -45.55 -44.87
N PRO A 257 4.03 -46.11 -43.78
CA PRO A 257 4.04 -45.81 -42.33
C PRO A 257 5.43 -45.93 -41.65
N GLU A 258 5.51 -45.75 -40.33
CA GLU A 258 6.01 -46.70 -39.30
C GLU A 258 7.20 -46.02 -38.58
N SER A 259 7.54 -46.18 -37.29
CA SER A 259 7.37 -47.26 -36.32
C SER A 259 7.70 -46.74 -34.89
N GLU A 260 7.22 -47.46 -33.86
CA GLU A 260 7.91 -47.83 -32.59
C GLU A 260 8.51 -46.74 -31.67
N SER A 261 8.66 -46.86 -30.35
CA SER A 261 8.28 -47.78 -29.27
C SER A 261 8.89 -47.17 -27.98
N GLU A 262 8.34 -47.48 -26.81
CA GLU A 262 9.06 -47.78 -25.54
C GLU A 262 8.47 -47.16 -24.25
N ASN A 263 8.26 -48.10 -23.32
CA ASN A 263 7.94 -47.99 -21.90
C ASN A 263 8.95 -47.16 -21.09
N THR A 264 8.49 -46.53 -20.00
CA THR A 264 8.96 -46.91 -18.66
C THR A 264 8.05 -46.39 -17.53
N GLU A 265 7.58 -47.33 -16.71
CA GLU A 265 7.10 -47.10 -15.34
C GLU A 265 8.21 -46.54 -14.45
N LYS A 266 7.85 -45.70 -13.46
CA LYS A 266 8.53 -45.65 -12.16
C LYS A 266 7.58 -45.19 -11.05
N THR A 267 7.18 -46.17 -10.26
CA THR A 267 6.67 -46.09 -8.89
C THR A 267 7.72 -45.46 -7.96
N ASN A 268 7.31 -44.63 -6.99
CA ASN A 268 7.95 -44.64 -5.67
C ASN A 268 7.05 -44.02 -4.59
N GLU A 269 6.84 -44.84 -3.56
CA GLU A 269 6.17 -44.58 -2.29
C GLU A 269 7.08 -43.88 -1.26
N LYS A 270 6.44 -43.09 -0.38
CA LYS A 270 6.59 -43.02 1.10
C LYS A 270 7.84 -42.46 1.82
N ASN A 271 7.47 -41.75 2.91
CA ASN A 271 8.10 -41.59 4.23
C ASN A 271 9.14 -40.47 4.44
N ASN A 272 8.67 -39.33 4.96
CA ASN A 272 8.91 -38.87 6.35
C ASN A 272 8.06 -37.63 6.67
#